data_AF-A0A7S3MCQ2-F1
#
_entry.id   AF-A0A7S3MCQ2-F1
#
_cell.length_a   1.000
_cell.length_b   1.000
_cell.length_c   1.000
_cell.angle_alpha   90.00
_cell.angle_beta   90.00
_cell.angle_gamma   90.00
#
_symmetry.space_group_name_H-M   'P 1'
#
loop_
_entity.id
_entity.type
_entity.pdbx_description
1 polymer ?
#
loop_
_entity_poly.entity_id
_entity_poly.type
_entity_poly.pdbx_seq_one_letter_code
_entity_poly.pdbx_strand_id
1 'polypeptide(L)'
;DVTFKVESGEIFGLLGANGAGKTVTLSMLTRHLTPTAGDAFIAKHSILSDFSKGATHLGVVTQNNSLWDRLSVEDHLFLFARLRGVPEDVVKDVVDGTIDQLE
;
A
#
# COMPACT_ATOMS: atom_id res chain seq x y z
N ASP A 1 11.29 -9.49 18.88
CA ASP A 1 11.63 -9.93 17.53
C ASP A 1 10.37 -10.47 16.87
N VAL A 2 10.16 -10.22 15.58
CA VAL A 2 8.95 -10.60 14.84
C VAL A 2 9.37 -11.24 13.53
N THR A 3 8.88 -12.45 13.26
CA THR A 3 9.13 -13.16 12.00
C THR A 3 7.85 -13.87 11.58
N PHE A 4 7.40 -13.62 10.36
CA PHE A 4 6.29 -14.33 9.75
C PHE A 4 6.41 -14.27 8.23
N LYS A 5 5.64 -15.10 7.54
CA LYS A 5 5.48 -15.11 6.09
C LYS A 5 3.99 -15.13 5.80
N VAL A 6 3.58 -14.38 4.78
CA VAL A 6 2.22 -14.38 4.24
C VAL A 6 2.29 -14.88 2.82
N GLU A 7 1.53 -15.91 2.49
CA GLU A 7 1.50 -16.47 1.14
C GLU A 7 0.56 -15.66 0.22
N SER A 8 0.78 -15.78 -1.09
CA SER A 8 -0.10 -15.12 -2.07
C SER A 8 -1.53 -15.64 -1.95
N GLY A 9 -2.49 -14.72 -1.81
CA GLY A 9 -3.91 -15.05 -1.61
C GLY A 9 -4.31 -15.30 -0.16
N GLU A 10 -3.37 -15.21 0.79
CA GLU A 10 -3.68 -15.33 2.21
C GLU A 10 -4.19 -14.00 2.80
N ILE A 11 -5.21 -14.09 3.65
CA ILE A 11 -5.66 -12.97 4.48
C ILE A 11 -4.97 -13.08 5.84
N PHE A 12 -4.10 -12.12 6.14
CA PHE A 12 -3.33 -12.09 7.38
C PHE A 12 -3.75 -10.91 8.26
N GLY A 13 -3.90 -11.16 9.57
CA GLY A 13 -4.25 -10.14 10.56
C GLY A 13 -3.21 -10.04 11.68
N LEU A 14 -2.73 -8.84 11.97
CA LEU A 14 -1.83 -8.57 13.10
C LEU A 14 -2.65 -8.09 14.31
N LEU A 15 -2.89 -8.99 15.28
CA LEU A 15 -3.73 -8.72 16.46
C LEU A 15 -2.90 -8.65 17.75
N GLY A 16 -3.29 -7.74 18.65
CA GLY A 16 -2.65 -7.56 19.95
C GLY A 16 -3.14 -6.29 20.65
N ALA A 17 -2.77 -6.09 21.92
CA ALA A 17 -3.15 -4.91 22.69
C ALA A 17 -2.60 -3.59 22.09
N ASN A 18 -3.13 -2.44 22.54
CA ASN A 18 -2.54 -1.14 22.19
C ASN A 18 -1.09 -1.08 22.70
N GLY A 19 -0.20 -0.55 21.87
CA GLY A 19 1.24 -0.52 22.18
C GLY A 19 2.01 -1.81 21.84
N ALA A 20 1.35 -2.89 21.40
CA ALA A 20 2.04 -4.13 21.00
C ALA A 20 2.91 -4.02 19.74
N GLY A 21 3.01 -2.84 19.12
CA GLY A 21 3.85 -2.59 17.94
C GLY A 21 3.17 -2.81 16.59
N LYS A 22 1.86 -3.09 16.53
CA LYS A 22 1.14 -3.38 15.27
C LYS A 22 1.33 -2.31 14.18
N THR A 23 1.02 -1.05 14.53
CA THR A 23 1.17 0.09 13.62
C THR A 23 2.63 0.30 13.24
N VAL A 24 3.56 0.13 14.19
CA VAL A 24 5.00 0.25 13.95
C VAL A 24 5.47 -0.80 12.94
N THR A 25 5.01 -2.04 13.05
CA THR A 25 5.29 -3.11 12.09
C THR A 25 4.79 -2.76 10.69
N LEU A 26 3.55 -2.29 10.56
CA LEU A 26 3.00 -1.88 9.25
C LEU A 26 3.73 -0.64 8.69
N SER A 27 4.12 0.31 9.53
CA SER A 27 4.93 1.48 9.13
C SER A 27 6.32 1.08 8.65
N MET A 28 6.92 0.03 9.21
CA MET A 28 8.19 -0.53 8.71
C MET A 28 8.02 -1.18 7.34
N LEU A 29 6.98 -2.01 7.15
CA LEU A 29 6.69 -2.65 5.86
C LEU A 29 6.43 -1.63 4.74
N THR A 30 5.75 -0.53 5.07
CA THR A 30 5.44 0.56 4.12
C THR A 30 6.55 1.61 4.01
N ARG A 31 7.70 1.39 4.68
CA ARG A 31 8.87 2.29 4.72
C ARG A 31 8.58 3.71 5.21
N HIS A 32 7.50 3.90 5.98
CA HIS A 32 7.28 5.13 6.77
C HIS A 32 8.24 5.20 7.96
N LEU A 33 8.67 4.04 8.46
CA LEU A 33 9.69 3.91 9.49
C LEU A 33 10.79 2.96 8.99
N THR A 34 12.06 3.28 9.24
CA THR A 34 13.15 2.36 8.91
C THR A 34 13.33 1.36 10.07
N PRO A 35 13.37 0.03 9.81
CA PRO A 35 13.70 -0.95 10.82
C PRO A 35 15.06 -0.67 11.46
N THR A 36 15.16 -0.80 12.79
CA THR A 36 16.45 -0.69 13.49
C THR A 36 17.37 -1.87 13.20
N ALA A 37 16.80 -3.05 12.96
CA ALA A 37 17.49 -4.28 12.60
C ALA A 37 16.54 -5.21 11.83
N GLY A 38 17.12 -6.19 11.12
CA GLY A 38 16.38 -7.13 10.28
C GLY A 38 15.96 -6.53 8.94
N ASP A 39 15.22 -7.32 8.15
CA ASP A 39 14.68 -6.92 6.86
C ASP A 39 13.34 -7.61 6.61
N ALA A 40 12.54 -7.03 5.72
CA ALA A 40 11.28 -7.60 5.25
C ALA A 40 11.23 -7.57 3.72
N PHE A 41 10.41 -8.44 3.14
CA PHE A 41 10.36 -8.59 1.69
C PHE A 41 8.91 -8.49 1.19
N ILE A 42 8.68 -7.59 0.23
CA ILE A 42 7.40 -7.43 -0.46
C ILE A 42 7.58 -7.94 -1.88
N ALA A 43 6.80 -8.95 -2.29
CA ALA A 43 6.96 -9.58 -3.60
C ALA A 43 8.42 -9.97 -3.91
N LYS A 44 9.14 -10.50 -2.91
CA LYS A 44 10.58 -10.87 -2.97
C LYS A 44 11.57 -9.70 -3.06
N HIS A 45 11.11 -8.46 -2.95
CA HIS A 45 11.96 -7.27 -2.91
C HIS A 45 12.16 -6.79 -1.47
N SER A 46 13.42 -6.60 -1.08
CA SER A 46 13.78 -6.07 0.24
C SER A 46 13.20 -4.66 0.43
N ILE A 47 12.63 -4.39 1.60
CA ILE A 47 12.16 -3.05 1.96
C ILE A 47 13.31 -2.09 2.24
N LEU A 48 14.54 -2.58 2.41
CA LEU A 48 15.74 -1.77 2.62
C LEU A 48 16.45 -1.44 1.30
N SER A 49 16.74 -2.45 0.47
CA SER A 49 17.54 -2.28 -0.77
C SER A 49 16.73 -2.03 -2.04
N ASP A 50 15.51 -2.59 -2.15
CA ASP A 50 14.74 -2.67 -3.41
C ASP A 50 13.28 -2.20 -3.25
N PHE A 51 13.02 -1.28 -2.31
CA PHE A 51 11.65 -0.91 -1.95
C PHE A 51 10.81 -0.41 -3.12
N SER A 52 11.37 0.37 -4.05
CA SER A 52 10.62 0.87 -5.22
C SER A 52 10.02 -0.25 -6.06
N LYS A 53 10.69 -1.41 -6.17
CA LYS A 53 10.15 -2.58 -6.88
C LYS A 53 9.10 -3.30 -6.06
N GLY A 54 9.26 -3.39 -4.74
CA GLY A 54 8.23 -3.96 -3.86
C GLY A 54 6.97 -3.11 -3.79
N ALA A 55 7.11 -1.79 -3.81
CA ALA A 55 6.03 -0.82 -3.66
C ALA A 55 5.02 -0.82 -4.84
N THR A 56 5.44 -1.24 -6.04
CA THR A 56 4.53 -1.41 -7.18
C THR A 56 3.49 -2.51 -6.92
N HIS A 57 3.80 -3.47 -6.05
CA HIS A 57 2.91 -4.56 -5.62
C HIS A 57 2.12 -4.23 -4.35
N LEU A 58 2.28 -3.04 -3.78
CA LEU A 58 1.68 -2.65 -2.52
C LEU A 58 0.61 -1.56 -2.70
N GLY A 59 -0.57 -1.80 -2.13
CA GLY A 59 -1.59 -0.80 -1.85
C GLY A 59 -1.69 -0.58 -0.34
N VAL A 60 -1.75 0.68 0.11
CA VAL A 60 -1.78 1.02 1.54
C VAL A 60 -2.94 1.95 1.81
N VAL A 61 -3.80 1.58 2.77
CA VAL A 61 -4.81 2.47 3.34
C VAL A 61 -4.28 2.93 4.70
N THR A 62 -4.13 4.24 4.85
CA THR A 62 -3.65 4.86 6.09
C THR A 62 -4.74 4.93 7.15
N GLN A 63 -4.36 5.17 8.41
CA GLN A 63 -5.32 5.33 9.51
C GLN A 63 -6.27 6.51 9.29
N ASN A 64 -5.76 7.60 8.70
CA ASN A 64 -6.57 8.74 8.27
C ASN A 64 -6.90 8.61 6.79
N ASN A 65 -8.08 9.06 6.38
CA ASN A 65 -8.47 9.07 4.98
C ASN A 65 -7.60 10.07 4.19
N SER A 66 -7.09 9.64 3.04
CA SER A 66 -6.36 10.49 2.10
C SER A 66 -7.33 11.08 1.06
N LEU A 67 -8.35 11.78 1.54
CA LEU A 67 -9.36 12.43 0.71
C LEU A 67 -9.14 13.95 0.71
N TRP A 68 -9.29 14.56 -0.46
CA TRP A 68 -9.23 15.99 -0.67
C TRP A 68 -10.62 16.52 -1.03
N ASP A 69 -11.18 17.37 -0.17
CA ASP A 69 -12.55 17.88 -0.27
C ASP A 69 -12.88 18.61 -1.58
N ARG A 70 -11.86 19.03 -2.34
CA ARG A 70 -12.02 19.75 -3.62
C ARG A 70 -11.95 18.85 -4.85
N LEU A 71 -11.69 17.56 -4.67
CA LEU A 71 -11.59 16.61 -5.77
C LEU A 71 -12.83 15.72 -5.78
N SER A 72 -13.42 15.50 -6.95
CA SER A 72 -14.44 14.47 -7.12
C SER A 72 -13.85 13.06 -6.96
N VAL A 73 -14.69 12.04 -6.86
CA VAL A 73 -14.23 10.63 -6.83
C VAL A 73 -13.39 10.31 -8.07
N GLU A 74 -13.86 10.72 -9.25
CA GLU A 74 -13.15 10.56 -10.51
C GLU A 74 -11.79 11.27 -10.49
N ASP A 75 -11.73 12.53 -10.04
CA ASP A 75 -10.47 13.28 -9.93
C ASP A 75 -9.46 12.59 -8.99
N HIS A 76 -9.93 12.02 -7.88
CA HIS A 76 -9.07 11.25 -6.98
C HIS A 76 -8.47 10.03 -7.69
N LEU A 77 -9.29 9.28 -8.41
CA LEU A 77 -8.84 8.08 -9.11
C LEU A 77 -7.85 8.42 -10.23
N PHE A 78 -8.11 9.48 -11.01
CA PHE A 78 -7.15 9.99 -12.01
C PHE A 78 -5.83 10.39 -11.36
N LEU A 79 -5.88 11.11 -10.24
CA LEU A 79 -4.68 11.53 -9.50
C LEU A 79 -3.86 10.31 -9.05
N PHE A 80 -4.49 9.33 -8.42
CA PHE A 80 -3.80 8.12 -7.95
C PHE A 80 -3.28 7.26 -9.10
N ALA A 81 -4.05 7.08 -10.18
CA ALA A 81 -3.60 6.32 -11.35
C ALA A 81 -2.32 6.93 -11.95
N ARG A 82 -2.28 8.26 -12.13
CA ARG A 82 -1.10 8.96 -12.64
C ARG A 82 0.08 8.90 -11.67
N LEU A 83 -0.14 9.10 -10.37
CA LEU A 83 0.91 8.96 -9.35
C LEU A 83 1.51 7.55 -9.29
N ARG A 84 0.70 6.53 -9.58
CA ARG A 84 1.12 5.13 -9.65
C ARG A 84 1.76 4.75 -11.00
N GLY A 85 1.83 5.69 -11.95
CA GLY A 85 2.49 5.49 -13.24
C GLY A 85 1.67 4.65 -14.22
N VAL A 86 0.34 4.66 -14.11
CA VAL A 86 -0.53 4.04 -15.12
C VAL A 86 -0.34 4.75 -16.46
N PRO A 87 -0.12 4.04 -17.59
CA PRO A 87 0.07 4.65 -18.91
C PRO A 87 -1.14 5.49 -19.33
N GLU A 88 -0.90 6.70 -19.83
CA GLU A 88 -1.94 7.70 -20.10
C GLU A 88 -3.03 7.20 -21.06
N ASP A 89 -2.67 6.32 -22.01
CA ASP A 89 -3.59 5.69 -22.96
C ASP A 89 -4.60 4.73 -22.33
N VAL A 90 -4.34 4.24 -21.11
CA VAL A 90 -5.24 3.33 -20.37
C VAL A 90 -5.75 3.91 -19.05
N VAL A 91 -5.31 5.10 -18.64
CA VAL A 91 -5.74 5.70 -17.35
C VAL A 91 -7.27 5.80 -17.28
N LYS A 92 -7.91 6.28 -18.34
CA LYS A 92 -9.37 6.44 -18.37
C LYS A 92 -10.09 5.10 -18.15
N ASP A 93 -9.68 4.05 -18.87
CA ASP A 93 -10.29 2.72 -18.76
C ASP A 93 -10.10 2.13 -17.35
N VAL A 94 -8.94 2.37 -16.73
CA VAL A 94 -8.68 1.95 -15.35
C VAL A 94 -9.56 2.70 -14.36
N VAL A 95 -9.74 4.01 -14.53
CA VAL A 95 -10.59 4.84 -13.65
C VAL A 95 -12.05 4.41 -13.77
N ASP A 96 -12.58 4.34 -14.98
CA ASP A 96 -13.96 3.94 -15.25
C ASP A 96 -14.23 2.54 -14.69
N GLY A 97 -13.35 1.57 -14.98
CA GLY A 97 -13.48 0.21 -14.46
C GLY A 97 -13.35 0.11 -12.93
N THR A 98 -12.65 1.05 -12.28
CA THR A 98 -12.59 1.12 -10.81
C THR A 98 -13.88 1.69 -10.24
N ILE A 99 -14.49 2.68 -10.90
CA ILE A 99 -15.79 3.24 -10.50
C ILE A 99 -16.88 2.17 -10.59
N ASP A 100 -16.92 1.41 -11.70
CA ASP A 100 -17.89 0.33 -11.90
C ASP A 100 -17.81 -0.77 -10.81
N GLN A 101 -16.63 -0.98 -10.20
CA GLN A 101 -16.45 -1.93 -9.11
C GLN A 101 -16.93 -1.42 -7.75
N LEU A 102 -17.16 -0.11 -7.62
CA LEU A 102 -17.63 0.52 -6.39
C LEU A 102 -19.16 0.64 -6.33
N GLU A 103 -19.85 0.47 -7.46
CA GLU A 103 -21.31 0.38 -7.58
C GLU A 103 -21.84 -1.04 -7.28
#